data_AF-A0AAN6SGP6-F1
#
_entry.id   AF-A0AAN6SGP6-F1
#
_cell.length_a   1.000
_cell.length_b   1.000
_cell.length_c   1.000
_cell.angle_alpha   90.00
_cell.angle_beta   90.00
_cell.angle_gamma   90.00
#
_symmetry.space_group_name_H-M   'P 1'
#
loop_
_entity.id
_entity.type
_entity.pdbx_description
1 polymer ?
#
loop_
_entity_poly.entity_id
_entity_poly.type
_entity_poly.pdbx_seq_one_letter_code
_entity_poly.pdbx_strand_id
1 'polypeptide(L)'
;MLFDCIPSHEIPELLHCDWLQSCDDEATVLGLLDIFTSLALESSAPDNSRPGVLAALIKHARVLAEYVQRCGPDAVTTRSFIQWILAKTVAELRMEPGFHNVGLDRWDRLVINQGESVHLPVFVPLKPSEKPSWRMFLTTSNTTQESAVKVAYRAALHTDDLSLQAMALKLLSLQLEDPREPLRTLSLLQMGMQGDIDGFLSTSLSRYLLVEHLSDARSLVQELSDLDNLSGGQSLLYSGVNPCLLWARDVILGHLLAVISGQKRAGNREWERNSSLHRFEFQT
;
A
#
# COMPACT_ATOMS: atom_id res chain seq x y z
N MET A 1 -34.85 1.39 -0.33
CA MET A 1 -35.31 2.81 -0.34
C MET A 1 -35.15 3.52 1.01
N LEU A 2 -34.38 3.00 1.99
CA LEU A 2 -34.16 3.68 3.30
C LEU A 2 -32.77 4.33 3.44
N PHE A 3 -31.85 4.11 2.49
CA PHE A 3 -30.47 4.59 2.58
C PHE A 3 -30.16 5.79 1.69
N ASP A 4 -31.08 6.22 0.81
CA ASP A 4 -30.82 7.31 -0.15
C ASP A 4 -30.91 8.72 0.45
N CYS A 5 -31.30 8.85 1.73
CA CYS A 5 -31.45 10.13 2.42
C CYS A 5 -30.47 10.37 3.57
N ILE A 6 -29.60 9.42 3.89
CA ILE A 6 -28.67 9.53 5.02
C ILE A 6 -27.31 9.99 4.47
N PRO A 7 -26.78 11.14 4.93
CA PRO A 7 -25.42 11.54 4.59
C PRO A 7 -24.42 10.44 4.93
N SER A 8 -23.52 10.10 4.00
CA SER A 8 -22.62 8.94 4.16
C SER A 8 -21.70 9.00 5.39
N HIS A 9 -21.48 10.19 5.94
CA HIS A 9 -20.67 10.40 7.14
C HIS A 9 -21.45 10.16 8.46
N GLU A 10 -22.78 10.05 8.41
CA GLU A 10 -23.64 9.72 9.56
C GLU A 10 -23.84 8.20 9.69
N ILE A 11 -23.55 7.42 8.64
CA ILE A 11 -23.67 5.95 8.65
C ILE A 11 -22.84 5.30 9.77
N PRO A 12 -21.57 5.69 10.02
CA PRO A 12 -20.80 5.12 11.13
C PRO A 12 -21.44 5.39 12.50
N GLU A 13 -22.07 6.55 12.67
CA GLU A 13 -22.75 6.92 13.92
C GLU A 13 -24.01 6.08 14.14
N LEU A 14 -24.81 5.88 13.09
CA LEU A 14 -25.99 5.02 13.14
C LEU A 14 -25.63 3.56 13.46
N LEU A 15 -24.61 3.01 12.79
CA LEU A 15 -24.12 1.66 13.06
C LEU A 15 -23.64 1.50 14.50
N HIS A 16 -22.87 2.48 15.00
CA HIS A 16 -22.39 2.48 16.37
C HIS A 16 -23.54 2.50 17.38
N CYS A 17 -24.54 3.36 17.18
CA CYS A 17 -25.69 3.49 18.07
C CYS A 17 -26.60 2.25 18.05
N ASP A 18 -26.89 1.69 16.87
CA ASP A 18 -27.82 0.57 16.71
C ASP A 18 -27.25 -0.73 17.33
N TRP A 19 -25.97 -0.98 17.13
CA TRP A 19 -25.35 -2.24 17.57
C TRP A 19 -24.98 -2.23 19.05
N LEU A 20 -24.51 -1.10 19.60
CA LEU A 20 -24.21 -1.02 21.04
C LEU A 20 -25.47 -0.93 21.92
N GLN A 21 -26.63 -0.55 21.38
CA GLN A 21 -27.89 -0.64 22.12
C GLN A 21 -28.35 -2.09 22.33
N SER A 22 -27.83 -3.03 21.54
CA SER A 22 -28.34 -4.39 21.42
C SER A 22 -27.60 -5.40 22.31
N CYS A 23 -26.29 -5.19 22.57
CA CYS A 23 -25.50 -5.98 23.51
C CYS A 23 -24.14 -5.32 23.80
N ASP A 24 -23.78 -5.15 25.07
CA ASP A 24 -22.43 -4.72 25.52
C ASP A 24 -21.50 -5.94 25.68
N ASP A 25 -21.48 -6.84 24.70
CA ASP A 25 -20.58 -7.99 24.72
C ASP A 25 -19.30 -7.73 23.91
N GLU A 26 -18.20 -8.36 24.35
CA GLU A 26 -16.87 -8.17 23.77
C GLU A 26 -16.84 -8.46 22.26
N ALA A 27 -17.60 -9.46 21.81
CA ALA A 27 -17.66 -9.84 20.40
C ALA A 27 -18.28 -8.74 19.52
N THR A 28 -19.34 -8.07 19.98
CA THR A 28 -19.94 -6.94 19.26
C THR A 28 -18.98 -5.76 19.17
N VAL A 29 -18.28 -5.44 20.27
CA VAL A 29 -17.28 -4.36 20.29
C VAL A 29 -16.14 -4.64 19.30
N LEU A 30 -15.57 -5.85 19.33
CA LEU A 30 -14.50 -6.24 18.43
C LEU A 30 -14.97 -6.29 16.96
N GLY A 31 -16.18 -6.79 16.71
CA GLY A 31 -16.78 -6.82 15.38
C GLY A 31 -16.97 -5.43 14.78
N LEU A 32 -17.50 -4.47 15.56
CA LEU A 32 -17.63 -3.08 15.12
C LEU A 32 -16.27 -2.42 14.90
N LEU A 33 -15.27 -2.72 15.75
CA LEU A 33 -13.92 -2.22 15.57
C LEU A 33 -13.32 -2.74 14.24
N ASP A 34 -13.53 -4.02 13.92
CA ASP A 34 -13.09 -4.63 12.67
C ASP A 34 -13.73 -3.95 11.45
N ILE A 35 -15.06 -3.74 11.48
CA ILE A 35 -15.80 -3.08 10.41
C ILE A 35 -15.29 -1.66 10.19
N PHE A 36 -15.22 -0.84 11.25
CA PHE A 36 -14.81 0.55 11.10
C PHE A 36 -13.36 0.69 10.65
N THR A 37 -12.46 -0.19 11.09
CA THR A 37 -11.07 -0.14 10.66
C THR A 37 -10.88 -0.63 9.24
N SER A 38 -11.62 -1.65 8.80
CA SER A 38 -11.61 -2.13 7.42
C SER A 38 -12.08 -1.04 6.46
N LEU A 39 -13.23 -0.44 6.76
CA LEU A 39 -13.78 0.68 5.98
C LEU A 39 -12.86 1.91 6.00
N ALA A 40 -12.17 2.17 7.11
CA ALA A 40 -11.23 3.29 7.18
C ALA A 40 -10.01 3.05 6.27
N LEU A 41 -9.51 1.81 6.20
CA LEU A 41 -8.41 1.44 5.31
C LEU A 41 -8.83 1.52 3.84
N GLU A 42 -10.03 1.09 3.48
CA GLU A 42 -10.58 1.25 2.13
C GLU A 42 -10.78 2.73 1.75
N SER A 43 -11.34 3.53 2.67
CA SER A 43 -11.59 4.96 2.48
C SER A 43 -10.32 5.81 2.45
N SER A 44 -9.17 5.24 2.80
CA SER A 44 -7.87 5.91 2.75
C SER A 44 -7.21 5.86 1.37
N ALA A 45 -7.74 5.06 0.44
CA ALA A 45 -7.25 5.01 -0.93
C ALA A 45 -7.45 6.36 -1.64
N PRO A 46 -6.48 6.84 -2.45
CA PRO A 46 -6.53 8.17 -3.06
C PRO A 46 -7.83 8.45 -3.82
N ASP A 47 -8.32 7.48 -4.58
CA ASP A 47 -9.50 7.60 -5.44
C ASP A 47 -10.83 7.50 -4.68
N ASN A 48 -10.81 6.92 -3.48
CA ASN A 48 -11.98 6.72 -2.64
C ASN A 48 -12.00 7.68 -1.43
N SER A 49 -11.10 8.65 -1.39
CA SER A 49 -10.93 9.54 -0.23
C SER A 49 -12.18 10.40 -0.01
N ARG A 50 -12.95 10.05 1.02
CA ARG A 50 -14.07 10.84 1.55
C ARG A 50 -13.67 11.31 2.95
N PRO A 51 -13.04 12.49 3.10
CA PRO A 51 -12.41 12.91 4.36
C PRO A 51 -13.37 12.89 5.55
N GLY A 52 -14.64 13.27 5.34
CA GLY A 52 -15.66 13.23 6.39
C GLY A 52 -16.04 11.80 6.84
N VAL A 53 -16.07 10.84 5.91
CA VAL A 53 -16.36 9.43 6.21
C VAL A 53 -15.19 8.80 6.95
N LEU A 54 -13.96 9.02 6.47
CA LEU A 54 -12.75 8.53 7.14
C LEU A 54 -12.62 9.09 8.56
N ALA A 55 -12.87 10.39 8.75
CA ALA A 55 -12.83 11.02 10.07
C ALA A 55 -13.88 10.41 11.03
N ALA A 56 -15.09 10.14 10.53
CA ALA A 56 -16.15 9.49 11.32
C ALA A 56 -15.75 8.05 11.71
N LEU A 57 -15.29 7.24 10.75
CA LEU A 57 -14.85 5.87 11.00
C LEU A 57 -13.74 5.79 12.05
N ILE A 58 -12.71 6.64 11.91
CA ILE A 58 -11.59 6.70 12.87
C ILE A 58 -12.05 7.18 14.25
N LYS A 59 -13.00 8.13 14.31
CA LYS A 59 -13.58 8.61 15.57
C LYS A 59 -14.30 7.48 16.31
N HIS A 60 -15.17 6.72 15.63
CA HIS A 60 -15.92 5.64 16.26
C HIS A 60 -15.04 4.44 16.61
N ALA A 61 -14.09 4.07 15.74
CA ALA A 61 -13.10 3.04 16.03
C ALA A 61 -12.25 3.37 17.26
N ARG A 62 -11.89 4.65 17.46
CA ARG A 62 -11.17 5.10 18.65
C ARG A 62 -11.92 4.82 19.95
N VAL A 63 -13.21 5.16 20.00
CA VAL A 63 -14.05 4.94 21.18
C VAL A 63 -14.09 3.44 21.54
N LEU A 64 -14.26 2.58 20.54
CA LEU A 64 -14.27 1.12 20.73
C LEU A 64 -12.90 0.60 21.19
N ALA A 65 -11.81 1.08 20.59
CA ALA A 65 -10.47 0.68 20.99
C ALA A 65 -10.11 1.12 22.42
N GLU A 66 -10.51 2.32 22.84
CA GLU A 66 -10.34 2.80 24.22
C GLU A 66 -11.16 1.95 25.20
N TYR A 67 -12.36 1.52 24.81
CA TYR A 67 -13.16 0.58 25.58
C TYR A 67 -12.44 -0.78 25.73
N VAL A 68 -11.95 -1.35 24.62
CA VAL A 68 -11.19 -2.62 24.64
C VAL A 68 -9.97 -2.51 25.56
N GLN A 69 -9.18 -1.44 25.45
CA GLN A 69 -8.01 -1.24 26.31
C GLN A 69 -8.36 -1.20 27.80
N ARG A 70 -9.53 -0.64 28.16
CA ARG A 70 -9.95 -0.49 29.55
C ARG A 70 -10.62 -1.74 30.12
N CYS A 71 -11.44 -2.41 29.32
CA CYS A 71 -12.37 -3.43 29.78
C CYS A 71 -11.94 -4.86 29.42
N GLY A 72 -11.05 -5.03 28.43
CA GLY A 72 -10.55 -6.32 27.96
C GLY A 72 -9.10 -6.22 27.52
N PRO A 73 -8.13 -6.07 28.44
CA PRO A 73 -6.73 -5.89 28.09
C PRO A 73 -6.15 -7.07 27.31
N ASP A 74 -6.70 -8.28 27.46
CA ASP A 74 -6.28 -9.45 26.68
C ASP A 74 -6.68 -9.31 25.19
N ALA A 75 -7.77 -8.60 24.91
CA ALA A 75 -8.29 -8.37 23.57
C ALA A 75 -7.47 -7.36 22.75
N VAL A 76 -6.47 -6.70 23.32
CA VAL A 76 -5.54 -5.83 22.57
C VAL A 76 -4.61 -6.63 21.62
N THR A 77 -4.55 -7.94 21.79
CA THR A 77 -3.81 -8.86 20.91
C THR A 77 -4.66 -9.38 19.75
N THR A 78 -5.96 -9.06 19.72
CA THR A 78 -6.86 -9.51 18.66
C THR A 78 -6.55 -8.83 17.33
N ARG A 79 -6.88 -9.51 16.24
CA ARG A 79 -6.76 -9.02 14.87
C ARG A 79 -7.34 -7.61 14.70
N SER A 80 -8.56 -7.37 15.18
CA SER A 80 -9.27 -6.10 15.02
C SER A 80 -8.58 -4.96 15.77
N PHE A 81 -7.96 -5.23 16.92
CA PHE A 81 -7.18 -4.24 17.64
C PHE A 81 -5.84 -3.92 16.95
N ILE A 82 -5.16 -4.94 16.42
CA ILE A 82 -3.94 -4.75 15.61
C ILE A 82 -4.28 -3.91 14.37
N GLN A 83 -5.38 -4.24 13.68
CA GLN A 83 -5.86 -3.52 12.52
C GLN A 83 -6.21 -2.07 12.85
N TRP A 84 -6.79 -1.80 14.03
CA TRP A 84 -7.00 -0.44 14.52
C TRP A 84 -5.70 0.39 14.60
N ILE A 85 -4.63 -0.18 15.14
CA ILE A 85 -3.34 0.53 15.23
C ILE A 85 -2.85 0.94 13.83
N LEU A 86 -2.95 0.03 12.86
CA LEU A 86 -2.55 0.28 11.48
C LEU A 86 -3.47 1.30 10.79
N ALA A 87 -4.79 1.14 10.89
CA ALA A 87 -5.78 2.04 10.30
C ALA A 87 -5.66 3.48 10.85
N LYS A 88 -5.46 3.62 12.17
CA LYS A 88 -5.19 4.90 12.81
C LYS A 88 -3.93 5.54 12.23
N THR A 89 -2.86 4.74 12.08
CA THR A 89 -1.60 5.24 11.52
C THR A 89 -1.84 5.73 10.10
N VAL A 90 -2.50 4.95 9.24
CA VAL A 90 -2.83 5.35 7.86
C VAL A 90 -3.61 6.66 7.81
N ALA A 91 -4.64 6.81 8.65
CA ALA A 91 -5.45 8.04 8.69
C ALA A 91 -4.67 9.27 9.19
N GLU A 92 -3.63 9.05 9.99
CA GLU A 92 -2.75 10.11 10.51
C GLU A 92 -1.52 10.37 9.62
N LEU A 93 -1.23 9.50 8.66
CA LEU A 93 -0.15 9.70 7.70
C LEU A 93 -0.46 10.93 6.86
N ARG A 94 0.25 12.02 7.17
CA ARG A 94 0.29 13.19 6.30
C ARG A 94 1.43 13.00 5.33
N MET A 95 1.13 12.96 4.04
CA MET A 95 2.15 13.29 3.04
C MET A 95 2.55 14.75 3.28
N GLU A 96 3.85 15.01 3.41
CA GLU A 96 4.38 16.36 3.67
C GLU A 96 3.73 17.39 2.69
N PRO A 97 3.17 18.52 3.17
CA PRO A 97 2.54 19.55 2.33
C PRO A 97 3.47 20.18 1.27
N GLY A 98 4.78 19.91 1.34
CA GLY A 98 5.73 20.30 0.30
C GLY A 98 5.58 19.55 -1.03
N PHE A 99 4.92 18.39 -1.05
CA PHE A 99 4.88 17.53 -2.25
C PHE A 99 3.81 17.90 -3.29
N HIS A 100 2.75 18.61 -2.90
CA HIS A 100 1.82 19.20 -3.88
C HIS A 100 2.39 20.45 -4.56
N ASN A 101 3.45 21.06 -4.02
CA ASN A 101 4.03 22.29 -4.58
C ASN A 101 5.42 22.09 -5.19
N VAL A 102 6.06 20.93 -5.02
CA VAL A 102 7.32 20.56 -5.70
C VAL A 102 7.05 19.44 -6.72
N GLY A 103 6.25 19.78 -7.74
CA GLY A 103 6.33 19.14 -9.05
C GLY A 103 5.92 17.67 -9.14
N LEU A 104 5.01 17.16 -8.31
CA LEU A 104 4.29 15.92 -8.66
C LEU A 104 3.54 16.07 -9.99
N ASP A 105 3.10 17.29 -10.35
CA ASP A 105 2.60 17.65 -11.69
C ASP A 105 3.56 17.27 -12.84
N ARG A 106 4.88 17.21 -12.59
CA ARG A 106 5.87 16.76 -13.60
C ARG A 106 5.91 15.23 -13.75
N TRP A 107 5.36 14.51 -12.78
CA TRP A 107 5.44 13.07 -12.57
C TRP A 107 4.07 12.36 -12.53
N ASP A 108 2.97 13.09 -12.70
CA ASP A 108 1.54 12.68 -12.75
C ASP A 108 1.19 11.52 -13.70
N ARG A 109 2.19 10.89 -14.34
CA ARG A 109 2.05 9.77 -15.27
C ARG A 109 2.95 8.59 -14.94
N LEU A 110 3.58 8.58 -13.76
CA LEU A 110 4.63 7.61 -13.42
C LEU A 110 4.37 6.83 -12.13
N VAL A 111 3.33 7.19 -11.37
CA VAL A 111 2.87 6.45 -10.17
C VAL A 111 1.66 5.61 -10.56
N ILE A 112 1.75 4.31 -10.32
CA ILE A 112 0.70 3.34 -10.68
C ILE A 112 -0.34 3.31 -9.57
N ASN A 113 -1.61 3.41 -9.95
CA ASN A 113 -2.72 3.07 -9.07
C ASN A 113 -2.76 1.54 -8.89
N GLN A 114 -2.61 1.10 -7.65
CA GLN A 114 -2.50 -0.31 -7.27
C GLN A 114 -3.77 -0.83 -6.59
N GLY A 115 -4.87 -0.08 -6.65
CA GLY A 115 -6.18 -0.48 -6.13
C GLY A 115 -6.44 0.00 -4.70
N GLU A 116 -7.14 -0.81 -3.90
CA GLU A 116 -7.52 -0.49 -2.52
C GLU A 116 -6.41 -0.87 -1.53
N SER A 117 -6.30 -0.17 -0.40
CA SER A 117 -5.29 -0.31 0.69
C SER A 117 -4.01 0.54 0.59
N VAL A 118 -3.08 0.30 1.54
CA VAL A 118 -1.76 0.96 1.61
C VAL A 118 -0.86 0.43 0.50
N HIS A 119 -0.39 1.34 -0.35
CA HIS A 119 0.47 1.00 -1.48
C HIS A 119 1.87 1.56 -1.33
N LEU A 120 2.85 0.82 -1.84
CA LEU A 120 4.21 1.29 -1.97
C LEU A 120 4.35 2.12 -3.26
N PRO A 121 5.18 3.17 -3.26
CA PRO A 121 5.37 4.01 -4.42
C PRO A 121 6.07 3.21 -5.53
N VAL A 122 5.47 3.16 -6.72
CA VAL A 122 6.11 2.60 -7.92
C VAL A 122 6.35 3.72 -8.90
N PHE A 123 7.60 3.91 -9.34
CA PHE A 123 7.96 4.92 -10.32
C PHE A 123 8.41 4.27 -11.63
N VAL A 124 7.74 4.63 -12.72
CA VAL A 124 8.06 4.12 -14.06
C VAL A 124 8.89 5.13 -14.86
N PRO A 125 10.11 4.81 -15.32
CA PRO A 125 10.96 5.76 -16.04
C PRO A 125 10.58 5.88 -17.53
N LEU A 126 9.56 6.70 -17.83
CA LEU A 126 9.10 6.94 -19.22
C LEU A 126 10.02 7.87 -20.03
N LYS A 127 10.76 8.75 -19.36
CA LYS A 127 11.75 9.65 -19.98
C LYS A 127 13.11 9.45 -19.33
N PRO A 128 14.23 9.87 -19.96
CA PRO A 128 15.56 9.91 -19.33
C PRO A 128 15.68 10.91 -18.17
N SER A 129 14.56 11.30 -17.56
CA SER A 129 14.49 12.19 -16.42
C SER A 129 15.11 11.53 -15.19
N GLU A 130 15.68 12.36 -14.33
CA GLU A 130 16.26 11.97 -13.04
C GLU A 130 15.27 11.14 -12.21
N LYS A 131 15.65 9.89 -11.89
CA LYS A 131 14.86 8.99 -11.05
C LYS A 131 14.66 9.63 -9.67
N PRO A 132 13.43 9.72 -9.12
CA PRO A 132 13.23 10.24 -7.78
C PRO A 132 13.86 9.31 -6.73
N SER A 133 14.30 9.91 -5.62
CA SER A 133 14.76 9.16 -4.45
C SER A 133 13.57 8.67 -3.64
N TRP A 134 13.70 7.53 -2.95
CA TRP A 134 12.71 7.05 -1.96
C TRP A 134 12.33 8.11 -0.94
N ARG A 135 13.28 8.98 -0.57
CA ARG A 135 13.06 10.09 0.38
C ARG A 135 11.92 11.02 -0.04
N MET A 136 11.57 11.07 -1.32
CA MET A 136 10.45 11.85 -1.85
C MET A 136 9.07 11.25 -1.53
N PHE A 137 9.01 10.01 -1.06
CA PHE A 137 7.78 9.29 -0.73
C PHE A 137 7.65 9.02 0.77
N LEU A 138 8.58 9.54 1.59
CA LEU A 138 8.48 9.43 3.04
C LEU A 138 7.27 10.19 3.54
N THR A 139 6.51 9.52 4.37
CA THR A 139 5.39 10.12 5.08
C THR A 139 5.90 10.79 6.36
N THR A 140 5.26 11.88 6.79
CA THR A 140 5.55 12.41 8.12
C THR A 140 5.04 11.44 9.17
N SER A 141 5.95 10.72 9.80
CA SER A 141 5.66 9.96 11.01
C SER A 141 6.51 10.45 12.16
N ASN A 142 5.90 10.57 13.34
CA ASN A 142 6.66 10.72 14.56
C ASN A 142 7.13 9.34 15.09
N THR A 143 8.10 9.36 16.01
CA THR A 143 8.65 8.14 16.61
C THR A 143 7.59 7.29 17.33
N THR A 144 6.52 7.91 17.83
CA THR A 144 5.40 7.20 18.46
C THR A 144 4.61 6.37 17.45
N GLN A 145 4.35 6.91 16.26
CA GLN A 145 3.65 6.20 15.19
C GLN A 145 4.48 5.02 14.67
N GLU A 146 5.78 5.24 14.42
CA GLU A 146 6.69 4.16 14.02
C GLU A 146 6.72 3.04 15.07
N SER A 147 6.81 3.39 16.36
CA SER A 147 6.75 2.43 17.47
C SER A 147 5.43 1.66 17.49
N ALA A 148 4.30 2.33 17.27
CA ALA A 148 2.99 1.70 17.22
C ALA A 148 2.88 0.68 16.07
N VAL A 149 3.39 1.01 14.88
CA VAL A 149 3.42 0.07 13.75
C VAL A 149 4.32 -1.13 14.06
N LYS A 150 5.47 -0.93 14.71
CA LYS A 150 6.33 -2.05 15.14
C LYS A 150 5.64 -2.96 16.16
N VAL A 151 4.87 -2.40 17.09
CA VAL A 151 4.07 -3.18 18.04
C VAL A 151 3.00 -3.98 17.31
N ALA A 152 2.27 -3.35 16.38
CA ALA A 152 1.27 -4.03 15.56
C ALA A 152 1.89 -5.15 14.71
N TYR A 153 3.06 -4.93 14.10
CA TYR A 153 3.80 -5.96 13.36
C TYR A 153 4.15 -7.17 14.23
N ARG A 154 4.67 -6.95 15.44
CA ARG A 154 4.99 -8.04 16.38
C ARG A 154 3.76 -8.80 16.83
N ALA A 155 2.65 -8.10 17.06
CA ALA A 155 1.39 -8.74 17.40
C ALA A 155 0.86 -9.59 16.23
N ALA A 156 0.92 -9.07 15.00
CA ALA A 156 0.54 -9.80 13.79
C ALA A 156 1.43 -11.04 13.52
N LEU A 157 2.71 -10.98 13.88
CA LEU A 157 3.60 -12.14 13.89
C LEU A 157 3.15 -13.19 14.92
N HIS A 158 2.71 -12.76 16.09
CA HIS A 158 2.26 -13.68 17.14
C HIS A 158 0.93 -14.37 16.79
N THR A 159 0.07 -13.71 16.02
CA THR A 159 -1.22 -14.26 15.57
C THR A 159 -1.16 -14.92 14.20
N ASP A 160 0.03 -15.05 13.59
CA ASP A 160 0.23 -15.55 12.22
C ASP A 160 -0.65 -14.85 11.16
N ASP A 161 -1.03 -13.58 11.39
CA ASP A 161 -1.84 -12.82 10.44
C ASP A 161 -0.95 -12.21 9.35
N LEU A 162 -0.74 -12.97 8.28
CA LEU A 162 0.11 -12.58 7.16
C LEU A 162 -0.34 -11.26 6.49
N SER A 163 -1.65 -11.00 6.47
CA SER A 163 -2.20 -9.78 5.86
C SER A 163 -1.80 -8.54 6.67
N LEU A 164 -1.95 -8.60 8.00
CA LEU A 164 -1.55 -7.50 8.88
C LEU A 164 -0.03 -7.36 8.96
N GLN A 165 0.72 -8.47 8.88
CA GLN A 165 2.18 -8.42 8.76
C GLN A 165 2.60 -7.65 7.51
N ALA A 166 2.02 -7.97 6.35
CA ALA A 166 2.32 -7.30 5.09
C ALA A 166 1.98 -5.81 5.15
N MET A 167 0.81 -5.45 5.68
CA MET A 167 0.40 -4.05 5.84
C MET A 167 1.32 -3.26 6.77
N ALA A 168 1.71 -3.84 7.90
CA ALA A 168 2.64 -3.20 8.83
C ALA A 168 4.02 -2.98 8.20
N LEU A 169 4.53 -3.96 7.44
CA LEU A 169 5.79 -3.81 6.70
C LEU A 169 5.72 -2.69 5.66
N LYS A 170 4.61 -2.59 4.90
CA LYS A 170 4.40 -1.48 3.96
C LYS A 170 4.42 -0.12 4.67
N LEU A 171 3.73 0.00 5.80
CA LEU A 171 3.72 1.23 6.59
C LEU A 171 5.10 1.58 7.14
N LEU A 172 5.85 0.61 7.65
CA LEU A 172 7.23 0.83 8.08
C LEU A 172 8.11 1.32 6.93
N SER A 173 7.98 0.76 5.73
CA SER A 173 8.72 1.21 4.55
C SER A 173 8.45 2.69 4.23
N LEU A 174 7.21 3.17 4.42
CA LEU A 174 6.83 4.55 4.15
C LEU A 174 7.26 5.55 5.25
N GLN A 175 7.70 5.05 6.41
CA GLN A 175 8.08 5.84 7.58
C GLN A 175 9.60 5.87 7.80
N LEU A 176 10.32 4.83 7.38
CA LEU A 176 11.75 4.68 7.59
C LEU A 176 12.56 5.32 6.46
N GLU A 177 13.65 6.02 6.82
CA GLU A 177 14.58 6.58 5.84
C GLU A 177 15.23 5.49 4.95
N ASP A 178 15.54 4.34 5.53
CA ASP A 178 16.02 3.16 4.82
C ASP A 178 14.98 2.02 4.92
N PRO A 179 14.19 1.79 3.86
CA PRO A 179 13.15 0.77 3.83
C PRO A 179 13.65 -0.61 3.35
N ARG A 180 14.96 -0.80 3.10
CA ARG A 180 15.50 -2.01 2.44
C ARG A 180 15.12 -3.30 3.19
N GLU A 181 15.31 -3.34 4.51
CA GLU A 181 14.99 -4.52 5.33
C GLU A 181 13.49 -4.83 5.41
N PRO A 182 12.59 -3.85 5.70
CA PRO A 182 11.15 -4.06 5.63
C PRO A 182 10.68 -4.55 4.25
N LEU A 183 11.18 -3.96 3.15
CA LEU A 183 10.81 -4.35 1.79
C LEU A 183 11.30 -5.76 1.44
N ARG A 184 12.52 -6.12 1.86
CA ARG A 184 13.04 -7.48 1.69
C ARG A 184 12.19 -8.49 2.44
N THR A 185 11.83 -8.19 3.68
CA THR A 185 10.97 -9.05 4.51
C THR A 185 9.59 -9.20 3.88
N LEU A 186 9.03 -8.10 3.36
CA LEU A 186 7.75 -8.09 2.68
C LEU A 186 7.76 -8.94 1.41
N SER A 187 8.78 -8.81 0.56
CA SER A 187 8.95 -9.65 -0.64
C SER A 187 8.99 -11.15 -0.29
N LEU A 188 9.71 -11.53 0.78
CA LEU A 188 9.78 -12.92 1.25
C LEU A 188 8.44 -13.42 1.80
N LEU A 189 7.71 -12.59 2.54
CA LEU A 189 6.37 -12.90 3.05
C LEU A 189 5.37 -13.14 1.91
N GLN A 190 5.33 -12.23 0.95
CA GLN A 190 4.38 -12.25 -0.16
C GLN A 190 4.56 -13.47 -1.06
N MET A 191 5.81 -13.76 -1.47
CA MET A 191 6.08 -14.93 -2.32
C MET A 191 6.17 -16.23 -1.54
N GLY A 192 6.79 -16.22 -0.36
CA GLY A 192 7.11 -17.43 0.38
C GLY A 192 5.93 -18.00 1.18
N MET A 193 4.99 -17.15 1.60
CA MET A 193 3.90 -17.57 2.49
C MET A 193 2.51 -17.21 1.94
N GLN A 194 2.32 -16.02 1.36
CA GLN A 194 0.99 -15.57 0.91
C GLN A 194 0.64 -16.06 -0.50
N GLY A 195 1.62 -16.28 -1.37
CA GLY A 195 1.38 -16.45 -2.80
C GLY A 195 0.85 -15.18 -3.48
N ASP A 196 1.09 -14.01 -2.87
CA ASP A 196 0.66 -12.69 -3.34
C ASP A 196 1.62 -12.17 -4.42
N ILE A 197 1.39 -12.61 -5.66
CA ILE A 197 2.22 -12.25 -6.82
C ILE A 197 2.14 -10.74 -7.11
N ASP A 198 0.93 -10.16 -7.05
CA ASP A 198 0.71 -8.73 -7.30
C ASP A 198 1.44 -7.88 -6.25
N GLY A 199 1.29 -8.23 -4.97
CA GLY A 199 1.96 -7.54 -3.90
C GLY A 199 3.47 -7.70 -3.95
N PHE A 200 3.99 -8.90 -4.28
CA PHE A 200 5.41 -9.08 -4.50
C PHE A 200 5.93 -8.21 -5.63
N LEU A 201 5.24 -8.23 -6.78
CA LEU A 201 5.64 -7.43 -7.94
C LEU A 201 5.63 -5.95 -7.61
N SER A 202 4.58 -5.46 -6.94
CA SER A 202 4.52 -4.10 -6.38
C SER A 202 5.76 -3.77 -5.54
N THR A 203 6.07 -4.61 -4.54
CA THR A 203 7.24 -4.44 -3.65
C THR A 203 8.56 -4.41 -4.42
N SER A 204 8.75 -5.32 -5.38
CA SER A 204 9.95 -5.37 -6.23
C SER A 204 10.07 -4.13 -7.11
N LEU A 205 8.97 -3.65 -7.70
CA LEU A 205 8.97 -2.43 -8.51
C LEU A 205 9.25 -1.18 -7.66
N SER A 206 8.74 -1.12 -6.43
CA SER A 206 9.08 -0.05 -5.49
C SER A 206 10.55 0.00 -5.13
N ARG A 207 11.23 -1.15 -5.05
CA ARG A 207 12.69 -1.20 -4.81
C ARG A 207 13.53 -0.57 -5.93
N TYR A 208 12.96 -0.35 -7.12
CA TYR A 208 13.63 0.42 -8.17
C TYR A 208 14.06 1.82 -7.70
N LEU A 209 13.28 2.45 -6.83
CA LEU A 209 13.58 3.75 -6.23
C LEU A 209 14.87 3.72 -5.39
N LEU A 210 15.23 2.55 -4.83
CA LEU A 210 16.40 2.34 -3.96
C LEU A 210 17.65 1.89 -4.72
N VAL A 211 17.57 1.66 -6.03
CA VAL A 211 18.73 1.26 -6.84
C VAL A 211 19.71 2.42 -6.96
N GLU A 212 20.87 2.30 -6.31
CA GLU A 212 21.94 3.30 -6.33
C GLU A 212 23.19 2.77 -7.02
N HIS A 213 23.42 1.46 -6.97
CA HIS A 213 24.59 0.80 -7.54
C HIS A 213 24.22 -0.23 -8.61
N LEU A 214 25.21 -0.56 -9.47
CA LEU A 214 25.06 -1.60 -10.49
C LEU A 214 24.77 -2.99 -9.90
N SER A 215 25.24 -3.26 -8.67
CA SER A 215 24.90 -4.49 -7.94
C SER A 215 23.41 -4.58 -7.64
N ASP A 216 22.80 -3.47 -7.20
CA ASP A 216 21.37 -3.40 -6.87
C ASP A 216 20.54 -3.57 -8.13
N ALA A 217 20.96 -2.93 -9.23
CA ALA A 217 20.32 -3.06 -10.53
C ALA A 217 20.32 -4.51 -11.02
N ARG A 218 21.46 -5.21 -10.92
CA ARG A 218 21.57 -6.62 -11.32
C ARG A 218 20.70 -7.52 -10.46
N SER A 219 20.70 -7.31 -9.13
CA SER A 219 19.87 -8.07 -8.21
C SER A 219 18.38 -7.89 -8.53
N LEU A 220 17.94 -6.67 -8.81
CA LEU A 220 16.54 -6.40 -9.14
C LEU A 220 16.14 -6.95 -10.51
N VAL A 221 17.03 -6.90 -11.51
CA VAL A 221 16.78 -7.53 -12.82
C VAL A 221 16.59 -9.04 -12.67
N GLN A 222 17.45 -9.70 -11.89
CA GLN A 222 17.33 -11.13 -11.64
C GLN A 222 15.97 -11.46 -11.01
N GLU A 223 15.62 -10.76 -9.94
CA GLU A 223 14.34 -10.95 -9.22
C GLU A 223 13.11 -10.76 -10.12
N LEU A 224 13.11 -9.69 -10.94
CA LEU A 224 11.99 -9.40 -11.85
C LEU A 224 11.92 -10.38 -13.04
N SER A 225 13.05 -10.98 -13.43
CA SER A 225 13.11 -11.99 -14.51
C SER A 225 12.73 -13.38 -14.01
N ASP A 226 13.04 -13.71 -12.75
CA ASP A 226 12.74 -15.01 -12.15
C ASP A 226 11.22 -15.24 -12.00
N LEU A 227 10.42 -14.16 -11.98
CA LEU A 227 8.95 -14.24 -12.01
C LEU A 227 8.41 -15.02 -13.22
N ASP A 228 9.03 -14.90 -14.38
CA ASP A 228 8.59 -15.62 -15.59
C ASP A 228 8.83 -17.14 -15.45
N ASN A 229 9.87 -17.53 -14.70
CA ASN A 229 10.17 -18.93 -14.39
C ASN A 229 9.19 -19.52 -13.38
N LEU A 230 8.68 -18.71 -12.45
CA LEU A 230 7.75 -19.13 -11.39
C LEU A 230 6.33 -19.38 -11.92
N SER A 231 5.94 -18.75 -13.03
CA SER A 231 4.64 -19.00 -13.68
C SER A 231 4.57 -20.33 -14.44
N GLY A 232 5.62 -21.16 -14.41
CA GLY A 232 5.63 -22.48 -15.04
C GLY A 232 5.41 -22.45 -16.56
N GLY A 233 5.75 -21.33 -17.21
CA GLY A 233 5.53 -21.11 -18.64
C GLY A 233 4.11 -20.68 -19.01
N GLN A 234 3.20 -20.49 -18.05
CA GLN A 234 1.95 -19.76 -18.29
C GLN A 234 2.27 -18.26 -18.32
N SER A 235 1.62 -17.50 -19.19
CA SER A 235 1.82 -16.05 -19.19
C SER A 235 1.10 -15.45 -17.98
N LEU A 236 1.79 -14.58 -17.23
CA LEU A 236 1.26 -13.91 -16.03
C LEU A 236 -0.03 -13.11 -16.31
N LEU A 237 -0.30 -12.77 -17.57
CA LEU A 237 -1.58 -12.17 -17.99
C LEU A 237 -2.76 -13.14 -17.85
N TYR A 238 -2.52 -14.45 -17.98
CA TYR A 238 -3.54 -15.47 -17.76
C TYR A 238 -3.72 -15.84 -16.28
N SER A 239 -2.75 -15.49 -15.42
CA SER A 239 -2.85 -15.72 -13.97
C SER A 239 -3.55 -14.60 -13.21
N GLY A 240 -4.13 -13.61 -13.92
CA GLY A 240 -4.89 -12.51 -13.30
C GLY A 240 -4.05 -11.43 -12.63
N VAL A 241 -2.74 -11.40 -12.88
CA VAL A 241 -1.82 -10.38 -12.34
C VAL A 241 -2.19 -9.01 -12.90
N ASN A 242 -2.09 -7.98 -12.06
CA ASN A 242 -2.43 -6.60 -12.43
C ASN A 242 -1.64 -6.16 -13.69
N PRO A 243 -2.33 -5.87 -14.82
CA PRO A 243 -1.67 -5.51 -16.08
C PRO A 243 -0.78 -4.27 -15.97
N CYS A 244 -1.14 -3.31 -15.09
CA CYS A 244 -0.35 -2.10 -14.88
C CYS A 244 1.01 -2.41 -14.22
N LEU A 245 1.04 -3.38 -13.31
CA LEU A 245 2.29 -3.83 -12.68
C LEU A 245 3.19 -4.57 -13.68
N LEU A 246 2.60 -5.41 -14.55
CA LEU A 246 3.34 -6.08 -15.61
C LEU A 246 3.94 -5.10 -16.62
N TRP A 247 3.16 -4.10 -17.05
CA TRP A 247 3.66 -3.03 -17.91
C TRP A 247 4.84 -2.29 -17.26
N ALA A 248 4.71 -1.92 -15.98
CA ALA A 248 5.75 -1.21 -15.26
C ALA A 248 7.02 -2.04 -15.09
N ARG A 249 6.88 -3.33 -14.82
CA ARG A 249 7.98 -4.30 -14.82
C ARG A 249 8.76 -4.25 -16.11
N ASP A 250 8.09 -4.36 -17.25
CA ASP A 250 8.76 -4.39 -18.55
C ASP A 250 9.51 -3.08 -18.84
N VAL A 251 8.93 -1.94 -18.49
CA VAL A 251 9.56 -0.63 -18.66
C VAL A 251 10.78 -0.46 -17.75
N ILE A 252 10.66 -0.85 -16.47
CA ILE A 252 11.73 -0.78 -15.47
C ILE A 252 12.85 -1.77 -15.81
N LEU A 253 12.54 -3.01 -16.17
CA LEU A 253 13.52 -4.00 -16.64
C LEU A 253 14.32 -3.47 -17.83
N GLY A 254 13.64 -2.94 -18.85
CA GLY A 254 14.31 -2.35 -20.01
C GLY A 254 15.20 -1.17 -19.65
N HIS A 255 14.83 -0.39 -18.63
CA HIS A 255 15.67 0.69 -18.11
C HIS A 255 16.90 0.16 -17.36
N LEU A 256 16.72 -0.79 -16.44
CA LEU A 256 17.81 -1.39 -15.67
C LEU A 256 18.83 -2.09 -16.56
N LEU A 257 18.38 -2.84 -17.58
CA LEU A 257 19.25 -3.49 -18.55
C LEU A 257 20.10 -2.47 -19.33
N ALA A 258 19.51 -1.34 -19.74
CA ALA A 258 20.23 -0.25 -20.41
C ALA A 258 21.29 0.40 -19.50
N VAL A 259 20.97 0.57 -18.21
CA VAL A 259 21.94 1.05 -17.20
C VAL A 259 23.10 0.06 -17.03
N ILE A 260 22.80 -1.24 -16.96
CA ILE A 260 23.82 -2.29 -16.81
C ILE A 260 24.72 -2.40 -18.05
N SER A 261 24.16 -2.27 -19.25
CA SER A 261 24.91 -2.37 -20.51
C SER A 261 25.65 -1.09 -20.88
N GLY A 262 25.42 0.02 -20.18
CA GLY A 262 26.00 1.33 -20.49
C GLY A 262 25.43 1.97 -21.77
N GLN A 263 24.36 1.42 -22.34
CA GLN A 263 23.69 2.01 -23.50
C GLN A 263 22.71 3.09 -23.04
N LYS A 264 22.91 4.34 -23.46
CA LYS A 264 21.85 5.36 -23.39
C LYS A 264 20.71 4.89 -24.30
N ARG A 265 19.49 4.78 -23.77
CA ARG A 265 18.27 4.52 -24.58
C ARG A 265 18.28 5.48 -25.78
N ALA A 266 18.51 4.94 -26.98
CA ALA A 266 18.14 5.65 -28.20
C ALA A 266 16.63 5.86 -28.09
N GLY A 267 16.16 7.11 -28.09
CA GLY A 267 14.74 7.45 -28.00
C GLY A 267 13.97 6.63 -29.02
N ASN A 268 13.27 5.60 -28.53
CA ASN A 268 12.72 4.58 -29.40
C ASN A 268 11.39 5.14 -29.94
N ARG A 269 11.45 5.81 -31.10
CA ARG A 269 10.33 6.46 -31.78
C ARG A 269 9.18 5.50 -32.17
N GLU A 270 9.38 4.19 -32.04
CA GLU A 270 8.32 3.17 -32.13
C GLU A 270 7.58 2.95 -30.80
N TRP A 271 8.27 3.11 -29.67
CA TRP A 271 7.66 2.94 -28.35
C TRP A 271 6.76 4.11 -27.97
N GLU A 272 7.14 5.36 -28.27
CA GLU A 272 6.25 6.52 -28.07
C GLU A 272 4.95 6.40 -28.89
N ARG A 273 5.00 5.71 -30.05
CA ARG A 273 3.82 5.38 -30.85
C ARG A 273 2.95 4.30 -30.18
N ASN A 274 3.54 3.27 -29.57
CA ASN A 274 2.79 2.24 -28.85
C ASN A 274 2.26 2.71 -27.48
N SER A 275 2.95 3.61 -26.79
CA SER A 275 2.45 4.29 -25.58
C SER A 275 1.28 5.24 -25.89
N SER A 276 1.10 5.61 -27.16
CA SER A 276 -0.07 6.35 -27.64
C SER A 276 -1.26 5.44 -27.94
N LEU A 277 -1.02 4.16 -28.18
CA LEU A 277 -2.06 3.15 -28.46
C LEU A 277 -2.65 2.54 -27.18
N HIS A 278 -1.87 2.40 -26.10
CA HIS A 278 -2.39 2.07 -24.76
C HIS A 278 -3.02 3.26 -24.02
N ARG A 279 -3.30 4.35 -24.74
CA ARG A 279 -3.97 5.57 -24.23
C ARG A 279 -5.50 5.45 -24.24
N PHE A 280 -6.05 4.26 -24.55
CA PHE A 280 -7.48 4.02 -24.55
C PHE A 280 -7.93 3.39 -23.24
N GLU A 281 -8.78 4.17 -22.55
CA GLU A 281 -9.79 3.76 -21.58
C GLU A 281 -9.33 3.32 -20.19
N PHE A 282 -9.08 4.29 -19.29
CA PHE A 282 -9.46 4.16 -17.87
C PHE A 282 -9.85 5.55 -17.33
N GLN A 283 -10.96 6.07 -17.85
CA GLN A 283 -11.85 6.99 -17.13
C GLN A 283 -13.18 6.26 -17.01
N THR A 284 -13.45 5.69 -15.84
CA THR A 284 -14.77 5.55 -15.20
C THR A 284 -14.56 5.10 -13.78
#